data_AF-A0A920VBQ0-F1
#
_entry.id   AF-A0A920VBQ0-F1
#
_cell.length_a   1.000
_cell.length_b   1.000
_cell.length_c   1.000
_cell.angle_alpha   90.00
_cell.angle_beta   90.00
_cell.angle_gamma   90.00
#
_symmetry.space_group_name_H-M   'P 1'
#
loop_
_entity.id
_entity.type
_entity.pdbx_description
1 polymer ?
#
loop_
_entity_poly.entity_id
_entity_poly.type
_entity_poly.pdbx_seq_one_letter_code
_entity_poly.pdbx_strand_id
1 'polypeptide(L)'
;MRHVSEAFREDPLRVFRVARFAATFPEFTGNQETAKLMQEMVTELPDLPAERIWMEWVKTADQDAPWRFYETLAEVGANRPWFDGIDLDALTELFRRQGLRGSLSLAAVGWDHSEAVTSQFVSRLKVPRRVSRAANALARWGRRLIEPSNLGAEGLLDHLQGVGAFRFGQGPRIYSG
;
A
#
# COMPACT_ATOMS: atom_id res chain seq x y z
N MET A 1 -15.26 -0.58 33.43
CA MET A 1 -14.52 -0.87 32.19
C MET A 1 -13.19 -1.50 32.55
N ARG A 2 -13.07 -2.84 32.47
CA ARG A 2 -11.81 -3.58 32.71
C ARG A 2 -11.51 -4.63 31.63
N HIS A 3 -12.48 -4.99 30.79
CA HIS A 3 -12.34 -6.09 29.84
C HIS A 3 -11.77 -5.70 28.46
N VAL A 4 -11.74 -4.42 28.10
CA VAL A 4 -11.30 -4.03 26.76
C VAL A 4 -9.78 -4.12 26.61
N SER A 5 -9.01 -3.80 27.68
CA SER A 5 -7.54 -3.78 27.65
C SER A 5 -6.90 -5.18 27.64
N GLU A 6 -7.41 -6.13 28.43
CA GLU A 6 -6.93 -7.53 28.42
C GLU A 6 -7.25 -8.20 27.08
N ALA A 7 -8.49 -8.07 26.61
CA ALA A 7 -8.88 -8.62 25.32
C ALA A 7 -8.08 -7.97 24.17
N PHE A 8 -7.64 -6.70 24.28
CA PHE A 8 -6.83 -6.00 23.27
C PHE A 8 -5.52 -6.72 22.96
N ARG A 9 -4.87 -7.26 24.00
CA ARG A 9 -3.52 -7.85 23.93
C ARG A 9 -3.47 -9.28 23.38
N GLU A 10 -4.61 -9.91 23.07
CA GLU A 10 -4.63 -11.32 22.62
C GLU A 10 -4.13 -11.57 21.18
N ASP A 11 -4.19 -10.56 20.29
CA ASP A 11 -3.84 -10.73 18.87
C ASP A 11 -3.23 -9.43 18.30
N PRO A 12 -1.91 -9.36 18.05
CA PRO A 12 -1.23 -8.17 17.52
C PRO A 12 -1.74 -7.71 16.15
N LEU A 13 -2.49 -8.54 15.42
CA LEU A 13 -3.21 -8.10 14.21
C LEU A 13 -4.20 -6.96 14.51
N ARG A 14 -4.60 -6.76 15.77
CA ARG A 14 -5.50 -5.70 16.18
C ARG A 14 -4.99 -4.30 15.84
N VAL A 15 -3.67 -4.10 15.81
CA VAL A 15 -3.07 -2.83 15.37
C VAL A 15 -3.53 -2.49 13.95
N PHE A 16 -3.42 -3.44 13.02
CA PHE A 16 -3.86 -3.27 11.63
C PHE A 16 -5.39 -3.20 11.50
N ARG A 17 -6.13 -3.92 12.34
CA ARG A 17 -7.61 -3.84 12.37
C ARG A 17 -8.10 -2.48 12.84
N VAL A 18 -7.46 -1.88 13.84
CA VAL A 18 -7.78 -0.52 14.30
C VAL A 18 -7.43 0.51 13.24
N ALA A 19 -6.26 0.38 12.58
CA ALA A 19 -5.92 1.23 11.44
C ALA A 19 -6.96 1.11 10.31
N ARG A 20 -7.44 -0.10 10.02
CA ARG A 20 -8.54 -0.28 9.04
C ARG A 20 -9.84 0.32 9.53
N PHE A 21 -10.16 0.20 10.83
CA PHE A 21 -11.34 0.80 11.42
C PHE A 21 -11.32 2.33 11.29
N ALA A 22 -10.17 2.97 11.51
CA ALA A 22 -9.98 4.41 11.27
C ALA A 22 -10.18 4.78 9.78
N ALA A 23 -9.81 3.89 8.86
CA ALA A 23 -10.09 4.07 7.44
C ALA A 23 -11.58 3.88 7.08
N THR A 24 -12.32 3.03 7.80
CA THR A 24 -13.77 2.87 7.64
C THR A 24 -14.55 4.06 8.23
N PHE A 25 -14.11 4.57 9.38
CA PHE A 25 -14.77 5.66 10.10
C PHE A 25 -13.79 6.84 10.26
N PRO A 26 -13.72 7.76 9.28
CA PRO A 26 -12.67 8.79 9.25
C PRO A 26 -12.71 9.74 10.46
N GLU A 27 -13.91 9.97 11.00
CA GLU A 27 -14.15 10.77 12.21
C GLU A 27 -13.70 10.07 13.51
N PHE A 28 -13.42 8.76 13.45
CA PHE A 28 -12.87 8.05 14.59
C PHE A 28 -11.45 8.53 14.87
N THR A 29 -11.29 9.05 16.07
CA THR A 29 -10.01 9.37 16.69
C THR A 29 -9.83 8.44 17.88
N GLY A 30 -8.79 7.60 17.82
CA GLY A 30 -8.43 6.74 18.94
C GLY A 30 -8.11 7.57 20.18
N ASN A 31 -8.47 7.07 21.36
CA ASN A 31 -8.04 7.71 22.60
C ASN A 31 -6.56 7.38 22.92
N GLN A 32 -5.94 8.16 23.81
CA GLN A 32 -4.54 7.97 24.18
C GLN A 32 -4.25 6.57 24.76
N GLU A 33 -5.22 5.95 25.43
CA GLU A 33 -5.09 4.61 26.00
C GLU A 33 -4.99 3.54 24.90
N THR A 34 -5.79 3.66 23.84
CA THR A 34 -5.77 2.76 22.68
C THR A 34 -4.45 2.87 21.94
N ALA A 35 -3.95 4.09 21.73
CA ALA A 35 -2.65 4.30 21.09
C ALA A 35 -1.51 3.67 21.90
N LYS A 36 -1.51 3.82 23.23
CA LYS A 36 -0.51 3.17 24.11
C LYS A 36 -0.56 1.65 24.03
N LEU A 37 -1.76 1.07 24.08
CA LEU A 37 -1.92 -0.38 23.93
C LEU A 37 -1.41 -0.87 22.58
N MET A 38 -1.68 -0.14 21.49
CA MET A 38 -1.15 -0.49 20.16
C MET A 38 0.38 -0.40 20.11
N GLN A 39 0.98 0.63 20.72
CA GLN A 39 2.43 0.80 20.80
C GLN A 39 3.11 -0.34 21.56
N GLU A 40 2.51 -0.84 22.64
CA GLU A 40 3.01 -2.00 23.38
C GLU A 40 3.04 -3.26 22.52
N MET A 41 2.06 -3.42 21.63
CA MET A 41 1.93 -4.59 20.74
C MET A 41 2.85 -4.50 19.50
N VAL A 42 3.51 -3.38 19.24
CA VAL A 42 4.38 -3.20 18.07
C VAL A 42 5.51 -4.24 18.06
N THR A 43 6.02 -4.60 19.24
CA THR A 43 7.10 -5.58 19.40
C THR A 43 6.69 -7.01 19.01
N GLU A 44 5.38 -7.30 18.99
CA GLU A 44 4.80 -8.60 18.64
C GLU A 44 4.39 -8.69 17.16
N LEU A 45 4.39 -7.56 16.42
CA LEU A 45 4.06 -7.56 14.99
C LEU A 45 4.94 -8.48 14.14
N PRO A 46 6.25 -8.69 14.42
CA PRO A 46 7.08 -9.63 13.66
C PRO A 46 6.56 -11.07 13.65
N ASP A 47 5.81 -11.49 14.68
CA ASP A 47 5.29 -12.86 14.81
C ASP A 47 4.04 -13.09 13.94
N LEU A 48 3.48 -12.02 13.36
CA LEU A 48 2.30 -12.14 12.51
C LEU A 48 2.65 -12.75 11.15
N PRO A 49 1.85 -13.69 10.63
CA PRO A 49 1.98 -14.12 9.24
C PRO A 49 1.71 -12.96 8.28
N ALA A 50 2.60 -12.78 7.29
CA ALA A 50 2.49 -11.77 6.22
C ALA A 50 1.09 -11.76 5.56
N GLU A 51 0.51 -12.93 5.33
CA GLU A 51 -0.82 -13.11 4.77
C GLU A 51 -1.91 -12.40 5.59
N ARG A 52 -1.82 -12.41 6.92
CA ARG A 52 -2.80 -11.72 7.78
C ARG A 52 -2.70 -10.21 7.61
N ILE A 53 -1.48 -9.69 7.49
CA ILE A 53 -1.23 -8.25 7.27
C ILE A 53 -1.75 -7.83 5.91
N TRP A 54 -1.41 -8.60 4.87
CA TRP A 54 -1.90 -8.37 3.51
C TRP A 54 -3.44 -8.34 3.46
N MET A 55 -4.11 -9.28 4.12
CA MET A 55 -5.57 -9.33 4.14
C MET A 55 -6.20 -8.10 4.81
N GLU A 56 -5.62 -7.56 5.87
CA GLU A 56 -6.11 -6.31 6.46
C GLU A 56 -5.82 -5.11 5.55
N TRP A 57 -4.64 -5.04 4.95
CA TRP A 57 -4.29 -3.94 4.04
C TRP A 57 -5.17 -3.90 2.77
N VAL A 58 -5.48 -5.05 2.18
CA VAL A 58 -6.43 -5.13 1.04
C VAL A 58 -7.81 -4.66 1.42
N LYS A 59 -8.33 -5.08 2.58
CA LYS A 59 -9.65 -4.65 3.04
C LYS A 59 -9.69 -3.14 3.24
N THR A 60 -8.59 -2.52 3.67
CA THR A 60 -8.47 -1.06 3.82
C THR A 60 -8.64 -0.32 2.49
N ALA A 61 -8.18 -0.90 1.37
CA ALA A 61 -8.14 -0.22 0.08
C ALA A 61 -9.52 0.22 -0.44
N ASP A 62 -10.60 -0.42 0.00
CA ASP A 62 -11.98 -0.11 -0.40
C ASP A 62 -12.75 0.70 0.65
N GLN A 63 -12.11 1.10 1.75
CA GLN A 63 -12.75 1.89 2.81
C GLN A 63 -12.92 3.36 2.42
N ASP A 64 -13.62 4.13 3.26
CA ASP A 64 -13.97 5.53 2.97
C ASP A 64 -12.78 6.48 3.01
N ALA A 65 -11.84 6.24 3.92
CA ALA A 65 -10.60 7.00 4.03
C ALA A 65 -9.37 6.09 4.16
N PRO A 66 -8.94 5.39 3.09
CA PRO A 66 -7.83 4.44 3.14
C PRO A 66 -6.53 5.08 3.65
N TRP A 67 -6.34 6.39 3.47
CA TRP A 67 -5.18 7.12 3.97
C TRP A 67 -5.07 7.08 5.51
N ARG A 68 -6.18 7.05 6.25
CA ARG A 68 -6.20 6.99 7.73
C ARG A 68 -5.48 5.74 8.25
N PHE A 69 -5.46 4.66 7.48
CA PHE A 69 -4.73 3.44 7.85
C PHE A 69 -3.23 3.71 7.98
N TYR A 70 -2.64 4.41 7.02
CA TYR A 70 -1.22 4.73 7.05
C TYR A 70 -0.91 5.74 8.16
N GLU A 71 -1.78 6.74 8.38
CA GLU A 71 -1.66 7.67 9.50
C GLU A 71 -1.65 6.95 10.84
N THR A 72 -2.62 6.07 11.07
CA THR A 72 -2.70 5.32 12.33
C THR A 72 -1.47 4.45 12.54
N LEU A 73 -0.94 3.79 11.50
CA LEU A 73 0.29 3.01 11.63
C LEU A 73 1.50 3.89 11.95
N ALA A 74 1.61 5.07 11.35
CA ALA A 74 2.68 6.03 11.63
C ALA A 74 2.56 6.57 13.07
N GLU A 75 1.36 6.96 13.51
CA GLU A 75 1.08 7.46 14.86
C GLU A 75 1.51 6.49 15.98
N VAL A 76 1.30 5.18 15.77
CA VAL A 76 1.65 4.16 16.76
C VAL A 76 3.03 3.52 16.53
N GLY A 77 3.77 3.93 15.50
CA GLY A 77 5.07 3.35 15.17
C GLY A 77 5.01 1.90 14.66
N ALA A 78 3.88 1.48 14.08
CA ALA A 78 3.63 0.13 13.58
C ALA A 78 4.07 -0.07 12.12
N ASN A 79 5.03 0.74 11.65
CA ASN A 79 5.59 0.61 10.31
C ASN A 79 6.50 -0.63 10.20
N ARG A 80 7.22 -1.00 11.27
CA ARG A 80 8.11 -2.16 11.27
C ARG A 80 7.42 -3.43 11.81
N PRO A 81 7.75 -4.61 11.27
CA PRO A 81 8.64 -4.85 10.13
C PRO A 81 7.94 -4.72 8.76
N TRP A 82 6.61 -4.66 8.73
CA TRP A 82 5.82 -4.94 7.53
C TRP A 82 5.87 -3.86 6.45
N PHE A 83 5.92 -2.60 6.85
CA PHE A 83 6.07 -1.40 6.02
C PHE A 83 7.46 -0.76 6.16
N ASP A 84 8.45 -1.51 6.65
CA ASP A 84 9.81 -0.97 6.75
C ASP A 84 10.39 -0.60 5.37
N GLY A 85 11.00 0.57 5.28
CA GLY A 85 11.49 1.16 4.03
C GLY A 85 10.42 1.87 3.19
N ILE A 86 9.15 1.89 3.64
CA ILE A 86 8.06 2.62 2.99
C ILE A 86 7.79 3.92 3.74
N ASP A 87 7.62 5.00 2.98
CA ASP A 87 7.20 6.30 3.52
C ASP A 87 5.67 6.33 3.67
N LEU A 88 5.21 6.17 4.92
CA LEU A 88 3.78 6.15 5.23
C LEU A 88 3.12 7.53 5.08
N ASP A 89 3.87 8.62 5.27
CA ASP A 89 3.33 9.98 5.15
C ASP A 89 3.13 10.34 3.68
N ALA A 90 4.08 9.98 2.81
CA ALA A 90 3.94 10.13 1.37
C ALA A 90 2.76 9.30 0.83
N LEU A 91 2.59 8.06 1.30
CA LEU A 91 1.45 7.22 0.94
C LEU A 91 0.12 7.78 1.44
N THR A 92 0.09 8.29 2.67
CA THR A 92 -1.08 8.97 3.24
C THR A 92 -1.53 10.08 2.30
N GLU A 93 -0.61 10.96 1.93
CA GLU A 93 -0.94 12.11 1.11
C GLU A 93 -1.35 11.72 -0.31
N LEU A 94 -0.69 10.71 -0.88
CA LEU A 94 -1.03 10.18 -2.20
C LEU A 94 -2.46 9.62 -2.23
N PHE A 95 -2.83 8.79 -1.25
CA PHE A 95 -4.18 8.22 -1.16
C PHE A 95 -5.24 9.29 -0.90
N ARG A 96 -4.94 10.26 -0.03
CA ARG A 96 -5.85 11.37 0.29
C ARG A 96 -6.11 12.24 -0.94
N ARG A 97 -5.05 12.70 -1.63
CA ARG A 97 -5.17 13.64 -2.75
C ARG A 97 -5.82 13.02 -3.98
N GLN A 98 -5.46 11.78 -4.29
CA GLN A 98 -5.86 11.13 -5.54
C GLN A 98 -7.12 10.27 -5.39
N GLY A 99 -7.69 10.17 -4.18
CA GLY A 99 -8.90 9.37 -3.93
C GLY A 99 -8.72 7.89 -4.28
N LEU A 100 -7.51 7.36 -4.06
CA LEU A 100 -7.13 6.01 -4.47
C LEU A 100 -7.95 4.95 -3.73
N ARG A 101 -8.56 4.02 -4.48
CA ARG A 101 -9.37 2.92 -3.94
C ARG A 101 -9.17 1.60 -4.71
N GLY A 102 -9.58 0.49 -4.11
CA GLY A 102 -9.48 -0.84 -4.69
C GLY A 102 -8.11 -1.47 -4.55
N SER A 103 -8.06 -2.80 -4.52
CA SER A 103 -6.80 -3.56 -4.31
C SER A 103 -5.65 -3.20 -5.25
N LEU A 104 -5.91 -2.71 -6.47
CA LEU A 104 -4.84 -2.28 -7.39
C LEU A 104 -4.17 -0.97 -6.95
N SER A 105 -4.88 -0.10 -6.24
CA SER A 105 -4.32 1.16 -5.77
C SER A 105 -3.17 0.98 -4.78
N LEU A 106 -3.12 -0.17 -4.11
CA LEU A 106 -2.01 -0.55 -3.23
C LEU A 106 -0.67 -0.65 -3.98
N ALA A 107 -0.68 -0.75 -5.31
CA ALA A 107 0.51 -0.64 -6.13
C ALA A 107 1.20 0.73 -6.01
N ALA A 108 0.49 1.77 -5.53
CA ALA A 108 1.03 3.09 -5.24
C ALA A 108 2.21 3.07 -4.26
N VAL A 109 2.41 1.99 -3.51
CA VAL A 109 3.65 1.75 -2.74
C VAL A 109 4.92 1.79 -3.61
N GLY A 110 4.81 1.55 -4.91
CA GLY A 110 5.94 1.70 -5.82
C GLY A 110 6.25 3.14 -6.22
N TRP A 111 5.36 4.12 -5.96
CA TRP A 111 5.46 5.46 -6.55
C TRP A 111 6.72 6.23 -6.14
N ASP A 112 7.07 6.22 -4.84
CA ASP A 112 8.14 7.06 -4.29
C ASP A 112 9.39 6.27 -3.86
N HIS A 113 9.45 4.99 -4.24
CA HIS A 113 10.52 4.09 -3.82
C HIS A 113 11.29 3.52 -5.02
N SER A 114 12.51 3.01 -4.76
CA SER A 114 13.28 2.33 -5.81
C SER A 114 12.66 0.97 -6.12
N GLU A 115 12.98 0.40 -7.29
CA GLU A 115 12.54 -0.95 -7.66
C GLU A 115 13.04 -2.00 -6.65
N ALA A 116 14.24 -1.79 -6.07
CA ALA A 116 14.81 -2.67 -5.04
C ALA A 116 13.99 -2.65 -3.74
N VAL A 117 13.69 -1.46 -3.20
CA VAL A 117 12.86 -1.30 -1.98
C VAL A 117 11.46 -1.86 -2.21
N THR A 118 10.87 -1.54 -3.36
CA THR A 118 9.53 -2.02 -3.73
C THR A 118 9.49 -3.54 -3.84
N SER A 119 10.50 -4.14 -4.50
CA SER A 119 10.62 -5.60 -4.63
C SER A 119 10.77 -6.30 -3.29
N GLN A 120 11.56 -5.73 -2.37
CA GLN A 120 11.69 -6.25 -1.01
C GLN A 120 10.36 -6.18 -0.25
N PHE A 121 9.66 -5.05 -0.32
CA PHE A 121 8.36 -4.87 0.32
C PHE A 121 7.31 -5.87 -0.18
N VAL A 122 7.14 -6.00 -1.51
CA VAL A 122 6.13 -6.90 -2.07
C VAL A 122 6.43 -8.37 -1.78
N SER A 123 7.72 -8.73 -1.68
CA SER A 123 8.15 -10.07 -1.26
C SER A 123 7.84 -10.34 0.21
N ARG A 124 8.19 -9.40 1.10
CA ARG A 124 7.96 -9.49 2.56
C ARG A 124 6.49 -9.68 2.90
N LEU A 125 5.59 -8.90 2.27
CA LEU A 125 4.15 -9.00 2.49
C LEU A 125 3.46 -10.07 1.64
N LYS A 126 4.21 -10.82 0.82
CA LYS A 126 3.69 -11.83 -0.11
C LYS A 126 2.55 -11.29 -0.99
N VAL A 127 2.76 -10.07 -1.50
CA VAL A 127 1.77 -9.35 -2.31
C VAL A 127 1.47 -10.17 -3.59
N PRO A 128 0.18 -10.35 -3.97
CA PRO A 128 -0.21 -11.08 -5.17
C PRO A 128 0.37 -10.48 -6.44
N ARG A 129 0.71 -11.37 -7.40
CA ARG A 129 1.41 -11.02 -8.65
C ARG A 129 0.85 -9.81 -9.40
N ARG A 130 -0.48 -9.63 -9.42
CA ARG A 130 -1.13 -8.51 -10.11
C ARG A 130 -0.71 -7.16 -9.51
N VAL A 131 -0.74 -7.04 -8.18
CA VAL A 131 -0.38 -5.81 -7.47
C VAL A 131 1.13 -5.64 -7.47
N SER A 132 1.91 -6.70 -7.25
CA SER A 132 3.39 -6.63 -7.26
C SER A 132 3.96 -6.18 -8.59
N ARG A 133 3.38 -6.66 -9.72
CA ARG A 133 3.79 -6.21 -11.06
C ARG A 133 3.52 -4.72 -11.27
N ALA A 134 2.36 -4.24 -10.84
CA ALA A 134 2.00 -2.83 -10.95
C ALA A 134 2.90 -1.96 -10.05
N ALA A 135 3.17 -2.40 -8.82
CA ALA A 135 4.05 -1.69 -7.90
C ALA A 135 5.47 -1.54 -8.46
N ASN A 136 6.06 -2.64 -8.95
CA ASN A 136 7.40 -2.60 -9.53
C ASN A 136 7.45 -1.79 -10.84
N ALA A 137 6.38 -1.82 -11.65
CA ALA A 137 6.28 -0.95 -12.81
C ALA A 137 6.23 0.54 -12.41
N LEU A 138 5.48 0.90 -11.36
CA LEU A 138 5.45 2.27 -10.84
C LEU A 138 6.81 2.69 -10.28
N ALA A 139 7.52 1.81 -9.57
CA ALA A 139 8.86 2.11 -9.05
C ALA A 139 9.89 2.32 -10.15
N ARG A 140 9.80 1.55 -11.23
CA ARG A 140 10.72 1.63 -12.36
C ARG A 140 10.43 2.81 -13.29
N TRP A 141 9.14 3.11 -13.48
CA TRP A 141 8.69 3.96 -14.58
C TRP A 141 7.88 5.19 -14.14
N GLY A 142 7.26 5.17 -12.96
CA GLY A 142 6.36 6.21 -12.47
C GLY A 142 7.03 7.59 -12.35
N ARG A 143 8.24 7.64 -11.78
CA ARG A 143 9.01 8.90 -11.68
C ARG A 143 9.40 9.48 -13.03
N ARG A 144 9.59 8.65 -14.05
CA ARG A 144 9.90 9.10 -15.41
C ARG A 144 8.71 9.80 -16.10
N LEU A 145 7.48 9.60 -15.61
CA LEU A 145 6.28 10.28 -16.11
C LEU A 145 6.06 11.68 -15.49
N ILE A 146 6.73 12.00 -14.39
CA ILE A 146 6.61 13.31 -13.72
C ILE A 146 7.36 14.38 -14.53
N GLU A 147 8.40 14.00 -15.28
CA GLU A 147 9.15 14.88 -16.18
C GLU A 147 9.32 14.25 -17.58
N PRO A 148 8.25 14.18 -18.39
CA PRO A 148 8.31 13.58 -19.73
C PRO A 148 9.30 14.30 -20.65
N SER A 149 9.56 15.58 -20.40
CA SER A 149 10.53 16.39 -21.15
C SER A 149 11.98 15.90 -21.01
N ASN A 150 12.29 15.14 -19.96
CA ASN A 150 13.60 14.53 -19.75
C ASN A 150 13.72 13.14 -20.43
N LEU A 151 12.62 12.60 -20.96
CA LEU A 151 12.62 11.40 -21.78
C LEU A 151 12.70 11.81 -23.26
N GLY A 152 13.83 11.54 -23.91
CA GLY A 152 13.87 11.51 -25.37
C GLY A 152 12.86 10.51 -25.94
N ALA A 153 12.59 10.57 -27.25
CA ALA A 153 11.60 9.71 -27.91
C ALA A 153 11.83 8.19 -27.64
N GLU A 154 13.09 7.75 -27.57
CA GLU A 154 13.45 6.37 -27.20
C GLU A 154 13.07 6.03 -25.76
N GLY A 155 13.28 6.95 -24.81
CA GLY A 155 12.91 6.75 -23.41
C GLY A 155 11.40 6.68 -23.20
N LEU A 156 10.63 7.43 -23.99
CA LEU A 156 9.17 7.35 -24.01
C LEU A 156 8.68 6.04 -24.63
N LEU A 157 9.31 5.58 -25.72
CA LEU A 157 8.98 4.30 -26.35
C LEU A 157 9.31 3.11 -25.44
N ASP A 158 10.47 3.09 -24.79
CA ASP A 158 10.87 2.06 -23.81
C ASP A 158 9.90 2.04 -22.63
N HIS A 159 9.49 3.21 -22.13
CA HIS A 159 8.45 3.33 -21.12
C HIS A 159 7.11 2.71 -21.58
N LEU A 160 6.60 3.12 -22.75
CA LEU A 160 5.33 2.64 -23.31
C LEU A 160 5.36 1.13 -23.57
N GLN A 161 6.48 0.58 -24.02
CA GLN A 161 6.69 -0.85 -24.16
C GLN A 161 6.74 -1.55 -22.79
N GLY A 162 7.43 -0.97 -21.81
CA GLY A 162 7.58 -1.48 -20.44
C GLY A 162 6.25 -1.59 -19.67
N VAL A 163 5.35 -0.63 -19.85
CA VAL A 163 3.98 -0.68 -19.28
C VAL A 163 3.00 -1.48 -20.13
N GLY A 164 3.44 -1.99 -21.28
CA GLY A 164 2.64 -2.83 -22.18
C GLY A 164 1.59 -2.06 -22.98
N ALA A 165 1.78 -0.76 -23.22
CA ALA A 165 0.83 0.08 -23.97
C ALA A 165 0.52 -0.47 -25.38
N PHE A 166 1.48 -1.14 -26.01
CA PHE A 166 1.34 -1.71 -27.34
C PHE A 166 0.80 -3.15 -27.37
N ARG A 167 0.57 -3.79 -26.20
CA ARG A 167 0.09 -5.18 -26.15
C ARG A 167 -1.37 -5.33 -26.57
N PHE A 168 -2.12 -4.24 -26.69
CA PHE A 168 -3.53 -4.22 -27.11
C PHE A 168 -3.75 -3.65 -28.53
N GLY A 169 -2.69 -3.40 -29.31
CA GLY A 169 -2.77 -2.76 -30.63
C GLY A 169 -3.10 -3.66 -31.82
N GLN A 170 -3.32 -4.97 -31.64
CA GLN A 170 -3.87 -5.81 -32.70
C GLN A 170 -5.38 -5.88 -32.55
N GLY A 171 -6.09 -4.92 -33.15
CA GLY A 171 -7.53 -5.04 -33.41
C GLY A 171 -7.84 -6.32 -34.20
N PRO A 172 -9.12 -6.75 -34.25
CA PRO A 172 -9.49 -8.00 -34.91
C PRO A 172 -8.92 -8.01 -36.33
N ARG A 173 -8.16 -9.06 -36.67
CA ARG A 173 -7.79 -9.34 -38.05
C ARG A 173 -9.08 -9.44 -38.83
N ILE A 174 -9.37 -8.42 -39.63
CA ILE A 174 -10.39 -8.49 -40.66
C ILE A 174 -9.87 -9.55 -41.63
N TYR A 175 -10.41 -10.76 -41.53
CA TYR A 175 -10.26 -11.76 -42.56
C TYR A 175 -11.01 -11.23 -43.78
N SER A 176 -10.28 -10.74 -44.76
CA SER A 176 -10.76 -10.44 -46.10
C SER A 176 -10.49 -11.64 -47.00
N GLY A 177 -11.57 -12.18 -47.60
CA GLY A 177 -11.53 -13.08 -48.76
C GLY A 177 -11.55 -14.56 -48.42
#